data_AF-A0A6I5H9S3-F1
#
_entry.id   AF-A0A6I5H9S3-F1
#
_cell.length_a   1.000
_cell.length_b   1.000
_cell.length_c   1.000
_cell.angle_alpha   90.00
_cell.angle_beta   90.00
_cell.angle_gamma   90.00
#
_symmetry.space_group_name_H-M   'P 1'
#
loop_
_entity.id
_entity.type
_entity.pdbx_description
1 polymer ?
#
loop_
_entity_poly.entity_id
_entity_poly.type
_entity_poly.pdbx_seq_one_letter_code
_entity_poly.pdbx_strand_id
1 'polypeptide(L)'
;MFTGIDEVEWDSLRHAFGSAEDVPGWLRALASADTAERASALDGMYGAVHHEGRVYDSTLACVPFLFALAAREEVPDRGCIVELLVSIGGESAADGERDRRAWEAVRAGAGAFAALAG
;
A
#
# COMPACT_ATOMS: atom_id res chain seq x y z
N MET A 1 -9.44 12.96 -5.02
CA MET A 1 -9.30 11.96 -3.94
C MET A 1 -9.70 10.61 -4.53
N PHE A 2 -9.09 9.52 -4.07
CA PHE A 2 -9.06 8.20 -4.72
C PHE A 2 -10.25 7.86 -5.62
N THR A 3 -10.00 7.68 -6.91
CA THR A 3 -11.00 7.16 -7.84
C THR A 3 -11.06 5.65 -7.70
N GLY A 4 -12.26 5.09 -7.49
CA GLY A 4 -12.48 3.65 -7.40
C GLY A 4 -12.18 2.99 -6.04
N ILE A 5 -11.78 3.74 -5.00
CA ILE A 5 -11.52 3.13 -3.68
C ILE A 5 -12.76 2.50 -3.07
N ASP A 6 -13.93 3.11 -3.25
CA ASP A 6 -15.20 2.61 -2.73
C ASP A 6 -15.87 1.58 -3.67
N GLU A 7 -15.27 1.31 -4.84
CA GLU A 7 -15.74 0.29 -5.80
C GLU A 7 -15.10 -1.09 -5.54
N VAL A 8 -14.04 -1.14 -4.74
CA VAL A 8 -13.42 -2.39 -4.32
C VAL A 8 -14.24 -2.98 -3.17
N GLU A 9 -14.64 -4.25 -3.32
CA GLU A 9 -15.37 -5.00 -2.30
C GLU A 9 -14.44 -5.41 -1.14
N TRP A 10 -13.99 -4.45 -0.32
CA TRP A 10 -12.98 -4.67 0.73
C TRP A 10 -13.36 -5.72 1.76
N ASP A 11 -14.66 -5.86 2.08
CA ASP A 11 -15.14 -6.92 2.98
C ASP A 11 -14.98 -8.34 2.40
N SER A 12 -14.87 -8.47 1.07
CA SER A 12 -14.56 -9.76 0.45
C SER A 12 -13.07 -10.09 0.47
N LEU A 13 -12.21 -9.07 0.62
CA LEU A 13 -10.76 -9.24 0.63
C LEU A 13 -10.26 -9.58 2.03
N ARG A 14 -9.07 -10.18 2.09
CA ARG A 14 -8.44 -10.59 3.35
C ARG A 14 -7.06 -9.98 3.51
N HIS A 15 -6.68 -9.76 4.75
CA HIS A 15 -5.33 -9.45 5.21
C HIS A 15 -4.98 -10.38 6.39
N ALA A 16 -3.84 -10.19 7.05
CA ALA A 16 -3.35 -11.10 8.09
C ALA A 16 -4.34 -11.37 9.25
N PHE A 17 -5.19 -10.39 9.59
CA PHE A 17 -6.12 -10.49 10.71
C PHE A 17 -7.59 -10.70 10.32
N GLY A 18 -7.89 -11.05 9.07
CA GLY A 18 -9.26 -11.26 8.60
C GLY A 18 -9.68 -10.30 7.49
N SER A 19 -10.90 -9.77 7.58
CA SER A 19 -11.50 -8.90 6.56
C SER A 19 -10.71 -7.60 6.38
N ALA A 20 -10.73 -7.03 5.17
CA ALA A 20 -9.97 -5.83 4.82
C ALA A 20 -10.80 -4.53 4.86
N GLU A 21 -11.95 -4.52 5.55
CA GLU A 21 -12.85 -3.37 5.66
C GLU A 21 -12.18 -2.10 6.22
N ASP A 22 -11.12 -2.27 7.01
CA ASP A 22 -10.36 -1.17 7.62
C ASP A 22 -9.39 -0.49 6.64
N VAL A 23 -9.02 -1.18 5.55
CA VAL A 23 -7.98 -0.75 4.61
C VAL A 23 -8.29 0.59 3.92
N PRO A 24 -9.52 0.88 3.47
CA PRO A 24 -9.88 2.20 2.95
C PRO A 24 -9.67 3.34 3.96
N GLY A 25 -9.83 3.05 5.26
CA GLY A 25 -9.53 3.98 6.34
C GLY A 25 -8.04 4.30 6.38
N TRP A 26 -7.19 3.27 6.40
CA TRP A 26 -5.74 3.43 6.39
C TRP A 26 -5.23 4.14 5.12
N LEU A 27 -5.71 3.78 3.94
CA LEU A 27 -5.33 4.44 2.68
C LEU A 27 -5.64 5.95 2.71
N ARG A 28 -6.79 6.36 3.27
CA ARG A 28 -7.12 7.79 3.43
C ARG A 28 -6.25 8.45 4.50
N ALA A 29 -6.01 7.77 5.62
CA ALA A 29 -5.21 8.28 6.72
C ALA A 29 -3.73 8.48 6.36
N LEU A 30 -3.18 7.73 5.40
CA LEU A 30 -1.83 7.98 4.85
C LEU A 30 -1.66 9.39 4.25
N ALA A 31 -2.74 10.05 3.85
CA ALA A 31 -2.74 11.44 3.37
C ALA A 31 -3.16 12.46 4.43
N SER A 32 -3.32 12.06 5.69
CA SER A 32 -3.76 12.95 6.77
C SER A 32 -2.74 14.07 7.03
N ALA A 33 -3.24 15.24 7.42
CA ALA A 33 -2.39 16.31 7.95
C ALA A 33 -1.78 15.94 9.32
N ASP A 34 -2.43 15.04 10.07
CA ASP A 34 -1.94 14.56 11.35
C ASP A 34 -0.88 13.47 11.17
N THR A 35 0.33 13.73 11.67
CA THR A 35 1.45 12.78 11.64
C THR A 35 1.17 11.50 12.41
N ALA A 36 0.41 11.55 13.52
CA ALA A 36 0.08 10.36 14.29
C ALA A 36 -0.88 9.44 13.53
N GLU A 37 -1.85 10.01 12.81
CA GLU A 37 -2.75 9.25 11.94
C GLU A 37 -2.01 8.59 10.78
N ARG A 38 -1.08 9.32 10.13
CA ARG A 38 -0.24 8.74 9.06
C ARG A 38 0.62 7.59 9.57
N ALA A 39 1.28 7.77 10.71
CA ALA A 39 2.12 6.73 11.31
C ALA A 39 1.30 5.49 11.68
N SER A 40 0.15 5.67 12.35
CA SER A 40 -0.74 4.55 12.70
C SER A 40 -1.30 3.83 11.47
N ALA A 41 -1.60 4.57 10.40
CA ALA A 41 -2.05 3.97 9.14
C ALA A 41 -0.94 3.15 8.48
N LEU A 42 0.29 3.66 8.44
CA LEU A 42 1.43 2.94 7.90
C LEU A 42 1.73 1.66 8.70
N ASP A 43 1.68 1.75 10.04
CA ASP A 43 1.80 0.58 10.93
C ASP A 43 0.69 -0.44 10.67
N GLY A 44 -0.55 0.00 10.43
CA GLY A 44 -1.64 -0.89 10.02
C GLY A 44 -1.40 -1.57 8.68
N MET A 45 -0.86 -0.83 7.70
CA MET A 45 -0.53 -1.38 6.37
C MET A 45 0.57 -2.45 6.45
N TYR A 46 1.66 -2.20 7.19
CA TYR A 46 2.69 -3.22 7.40
C TYR A 46 2.20 -4.37 8.30
N GLY A 47 1.47 -4.03 9.36
CA GLY A 47 1.01 -4.98 10.37
C GLY A 47 -0.03 -5.95 9.85
N ALA A 48 -0.93 -5.52 8.97
CA ALA A 48 -2.03 -6.33 8.47
C ALA A 48 -1.90 -6.64 6.97
N VAL A 49 -1.74 -5.62 6.13
CA VAL A 49 -1.81 -5.73 4.67
C VAL A 49 -0.53 -6.30 4.06
N HIS A 50 0.64 -6.10 4.67
CA HIS A 50 1.91 -6.67 4.23
C HIS A 50 2.64 -7.39 5.37
N HIS A 51 1.87 -8.11 6.19
CA HIS A 51 2.36 -8.76 7.39
C HIS A 51 3.44 -9.80 7.08
N GLU A 52 4.60 -9.65 7.71
CA GLU A 52 5.77 -10.55 7.56
C GLU A 52 6.20 -10.74 6.09
N GLY A 53 6.01 -9.73 5.24
CA GLY A 53 6.36 -9.81 3.82
C GLY A 53 5.37 -10.60 2.96
N ARG A 54 4.28 -11.13 3.54
CA ARG A 54 3.26 -11.85 2.80
C ARG A 54 2.42 -10.92 1.94
N VAL A 55 1.87 -11.49 0.86
CA VAL A 55 0.97 -10.80 -0.06
C VAL A 55 -0.41 -11.46 0.01
N TYR A 56 -1.40 -10.64 0.32
CA TYR A 56 -2.82 -10.98 0.37
C TYR A 56 -3.55 -10.29 -0.78
N ASP A 57 -4.82 -10.65 -1.02
CA ASP A 57 -5.63 -10.00 -2.05
C ASP A 57 -5.83 -8.50 -1.75
N SER A 58 -5.93 -8.12 -0.47
CA SER A 58 -5.93 -6.73 -0.03
C SER A 58 -4.62 -6.01 -0.35
N THR A 59 -3.47 -6.67 -0.25
CA THR A 59 -2.15 -6.11 -0.63
C THR A 59 -2.15 -5.70 -2.09
N LEU A 60 -2.59 -6.59 -2.97
CA LEU A 60 -2.66 -6.32 -4.41
C LEU A 60 -3.64 -5.20 -4.72
N ALA A 61 -4.82 -5.19 -4.06
CA ALA A 61 -5.82 -4.14 -4.22
C ALA A 61 -5.32 -2.75 -3.78
N CYS A 62 -4.39 -2.68 -2.82
CA CYS A 62 -3.82 -1.41 -2.35
C CYS A 62 -2.85 -0.77 -3.34
N VAL A 63 -2.14 -1.55 -4.16
CA VAL A 63 -1.06 -1.08 -5.04
C VAL A 63 -1.41 0.16 -5.86
N PRO A 64 -2.53 0.21 -6.62
CA PRO A 64 -2.88 1.41 -7.40
C PRO A 64 -3.10 2.65 -6.52
N PHE A 65 -3.67 2.50 -5.34
CA PHE A 65 -3.93 3.61 -4.41
C PHE A 65 -2.65 4.11 -3.74
N LEU A 66 -1.74 3.21 -3.39
CA LEU A 66 -0.42 3.55 -2.85
C LEU A 66 0.41 4.33 -3.89
N PHE A 67 0.37 3.95 -5.17
CA PHE A 67 0.99 4.74 -6.23
C PHE A 67 0.34 6.12 -6.39
N ALA A 68 -0.99 6.19 -6.34
CA ALA A 68 -1.71 7.46 -6.41
C ALA A 68 -1.36 8.40 -5.24
N LEU A 69 -1.08 7.86 -4.05
CA LEU A 69 -0.57 8.64 -2.91
C LEU A 69 0.89 9.07 -3.13
N ALA A 70 1.75 8.13 -3.51
CA ALA A 70 3.17 8.40 -3.73
C ALA A 70 3.41 9.43 -4.84
N ALA A 71 2.49 9.59 -5.80
CA ALA A 71 2.60 10.58 -6.87
C ALA A 71 2.18 12.01 -6.47
N ARG A 72 1.62 12.23 -5.28
CA ARG A 72 1.05 13.53 -4.87
C ARG A 72 2.00 14.29 -3.97
N GLU A 73 2.45 15.45 -4.41
CA GLU A 73 3.40 16.30 -3.68
C GLU A 73 2.87 16.78 -2.33
N GLU A 74 1.55 16.88 -2.16
CA GLU A 74 0.94 17.35 -0.91
C GLU A 74 0.93 16.30 0.20
N VAL A 75 1.22 15.03 -0.12
CA VAL A 75 1.34 13.97 0.88
C VAL A 75 2.71 14.13 1.57
N PRO A 76 2.78 14.34 2.91
CA PRO A 76 4.06 14.63 3.56
C PRO A 76 5.06 13.47 3.52
N ASP A 77 4.60 12.25 3.85
CA ASP A 77 5.47 11.09 4.07
C ASP A 77 5.50 10.14 2.87
N ARG A 78 5.59 10.69 1.64
CA ARG A 78 5.63 9.89 0.39
C ARG A 78 6.72 8.83 0.40
N GLY A 79 7.87 9.12 1.00
CA GLY A 79 9.00 8.18 1.09
C GLY A 79 8.62 6.87 1.77
N CYS A 80 7.82 6.93 2.84
CA CYS A 80 7.34 5.74 3.54
C CYS A 80 6.38 4.89 2.69
N ILE A 81 5.57 5.55 1.86
CA ILE A 81 4.65 4.87 0.93
C ILE A 81 5.44 4.17 -0.20
N VAL A 82 6.51 4.82 -0.68
CA VAL A 82 7.43 4.23 -1.67
C VAL A 82 8.14 3.03 -1.09
N GLU A 83 8.63 3.11 0.15
CA GLU A 83 9.24 1.99 0.86
C GLU A 83 8.28 0.79 0.97
N LEU A 84 7.01 1.05 1.31
CA LEU A 84 5.98 0.01 1.35
C LEU A 84 5.77 -0.64 -0.02
N LEU A 85 5.68 0.15 -1.10
CA LEU A 85 5.55 -0.36 -2.47
C LEU A 85 6.77 -1.21 -2.87
N VAL A 86 7.98 -0.80 -2.51
CA VAL A 86 9.21 -1.55 -2.75
C VAL A 86 9.21 -2.86 -1.98
N SER A 87 8.78 -2.84 -0.72
CA SER A 87 8.62 -4.04 0.10
C SER A 87 7.63 -5.04 -0.52
N ILE A 88 6.46 -4.55 -0.96
CA ILE A 88 5.43 -5.37 -1.61
C ILE A 88 5.94 -6.03 -2.90
N GLY A 89 6.70 -5.29 -3.72
CA GLY A 89 7.26 -5.81 -4.98
C GLY A 89 8.58 -6.59 -4.81
N GLY A 90 9.12 -6.62 -3.60
CA GLY A 90 10.42 -7.17 -3.26
C GLY A 90 10.40 -8.68 -3.00
N GLU A 91 11.53 -9.19 -2.52
CA GLU A 91 11.60 -10.53 -1.93
C GLU A 91 11.06 -10.46 -0.50
N SER A 92 10.25 -11.44 -0.12
CA SER A 92 9.72 -11.57 1.23
C SER A 92 10.86 -11.82 2.21
N ALA A 93 10.90 -11.07 3.31
CA ALA A 93 11.88 -11.28 4.36
C ALA A 93 11.75 -12.64 5.06
N ALA A 94 10.58 -13.30 4.96
CA ALA A 94 10.30 -14.55 5.65
C ALA A 94 10.91 -15.78 4.95
N ASP A 95 10.92 -15.81 3.62
CA ASP A 95 11.32 -16.97 2.82
C ASP A 95 12.27 -16.64 1.65
N GLY A 96 12.55 -15.35 1.42
CA GLY A 96 13.41 -14.89 0.32
C GLY A 96 12.75 -15.01 -1.06
N GLU A 97 11.46 -15.36 -1.14
CA GLU A 97 10.73 -15.49 -2.38
C GLU A 97 9.89 -14.25 -2.65
N ARG A 98 9.73 -13.91 -3.92
CA ARG A 98 8.92 -12.80 -4.39
C ARG A 98 7.56 -13.30 -4.85
N ASP A 99 6.46 -12.71 -4.35
CA ASP A 99 5.16 -12.94 -4.97
C ASP A 99 5.14 -12.29 -6.37
N ARG A 100 5.04 -13.14 -7.39
CA ARG A 100 5.08 -12.70 -8.79
C ARG A 100 3.97 -11.71 -9.13
N ARG A 101 2.77 -11.85 -8.56
CA ARG A 101 1.63 -10.94 -8.81
C ARG A 101 1.93 -9.56 -8.24
N ALA A 102 2.45 -9.51 -7.01
CA ALA A 102 2.81 -8.25 -6.37
C ALA A 102 3.95 -7.55 -7.12
N TRP A 103 4.98 -8.30 -7.51
CA TRP A 103 6.05 -7.75 -8.33
C TRP A 103 5.58 -7.24 -9.69
N GLU A 104 4.75 -8.00 -10.40
CA GLU A 104 4.17 -7.55 -11.68
C GLU A 104 3.34 -6.28 -11.50
N ALA A 105 2.52 -6.20 -10.45
CA ALA A 105 1.71 -5.02 -10.14
C ALA A 105 2.56 -3.79 -9.81
N VAL A 106 3.57 -3.94 -8.94
CA VAL A 106 4.48 -2.85 -8.58
C VAL A 106 5.33 -2.43 -9.78
N ARG A 107 5.84 -3.38 -10.56
CA ARG A 107 6.63 -3.09 -11.78
C ARG A 107 5.80 -2.35 -12.83
N ALA A 108 4.51 -2.68 -12.98
CA ALA A 108 3.62 -1.99 -13.90
C ALA A 108 3.38 -0.53 -13.49
N GLY A 109 3.34 -0.23 -12.19
CA GLY A 109 3.15 1.13 -11.67
C GLY A 109 4.44 1.94 -11.51
N ALA A 110 5.63 1.34 -11.67
CA ALA A 110 6.92 1.95 -11.35
C ALA A 110 7.21 3.27 -12.08
N GLY A 111 6.55 3.54 -13.21
CA GLY A 111 6.63 4.84 -13.88
C GLY A 111 6.16 6.01 -13.01
N ALA A 112 5.27 5.78 -12.05
CA ALA A 112 4.83 6.79 -11.08
C ALA A 112 5.97 7.26 -10.16
N PHE A 113 7.01 6.45 -9.95
CA PHE A 113 8.18 6.87 -9.19
C PHE A 113 8.99 7.96 -9.89
N ALA A 114 8.89 8.10 -11.22
CA ALA A 114 9.53 9.21 -11.93
C ALA A 114 9.02 10.58 -11.46
N ALA A 115 7.76 10.67 -11.01
CA ALA A 115 7.17 11.87 -10.44
C ALA A 115 7.67 12.21 -9.02
N LEU A 116 8.57 11.39 -8.44
CA LEU A 116 9.27 11.71 -7.18
C LEU A 116 10.61 12.42 -7.42
N ALA A 117 11.12 12.40 -8.64
CA ALA A 117 12.44 12.92 -8.99
C ALA A 117 12.42 14.35 -9.57
N GLY A 118 11.23 14.95 -9.67
CA GLY A 118 11.01 16.36 -10.06
C GLY A 118 10.50 17.16 -8.88
#